data_AF-A0A8H4QHL8-F1
#
_entry.id   AF-A0A8H4QHL8-F1
#
_cell.length_a   1.000
_cell.length_b   1.000
_cell.length_c   1.000
_cell.angle_alpha   90.00
_cell.angle_beta   90.00
_cell.angle_gamma   90.00
#
_symmetry.space_group_name_H-M   'P 1'
#
loop_
_entity.id
_entity.type
_entity.pdbx_description
1 polymer ?
#
loop_
_entity_poly.entity_id
_entity_poly.type
_entity_poly.pdbx_seq_one_letter_code
_entity_poly.pdbx_strand_id
1 'polypeptide(L)'
;MSPPHWVALCLFAASVFGFMPATPSNETLDALAQAGGITSIDRSSNLTLRWSPAALFSENVSYQVARSNSSGVSRGALVHFSEETVNSTTFPTVNPWIALMSCDTNTTNSSMDTDVFSLAQSKGALSAVLYSLFSTICILNREFLASSVGHDLDIFIPLSKAASLLIESQF
;
A
#
# COMPACT_ATOMS: atom_id res chain seq x y z
N MET A 1 -9.72 -35.94 50.51
CA MET A 1 -10.53 -35.84 49.28
C MET A 1 -10.64 -34.36 48.95
N SER A 2 -9.83 -33.90 48.01
CA SER A 2 -9.66 -32.49 47.64
C SER A 2 -10.14 -32.31 46.19
N PRO A 3 -10.86 -31.23 45.84
CA PRO A 3 -11.44 -31.08 44.51
C PRO A 3 -10.38 -30.62 43.49
N PRO A 4 -10.51 -30.97 42.19
CA PRO A 4 -9.64 -30.44 41.16
C PRO A 4 -10.06 -29.01 40.77
N HIS A 5 -9.11 -28.08 40.83
CA HIS A 5 -9.25 -26.74 40.30
C HIS A 5 -9.13 -26.78 38.77
N TRP A 6 -10.20 -26.41 38.07
CA TRP A 6 -10.20 -26.24 36.63
C TRP A 6 -9.63 -24.86 36.30
N VAL A 7 -8.40 -24.82 35.79
CA VAL A 7 -7.83 -23.61 35.20
C VAL A 7 -8.38 -23.49 33.78
N ALA A 8 -9.33 -22.57 33.58
CA ALA A 8 -9.81 -22.21 32.25
C ALA A 8 -8.74 -21.33 31.57
N LEU A 9 -8.03 -21.92 30.61
CA LEU A 9 -7.08 -21.21 29.75
C LEU A 9 -7.87 -20.45 28.66
N CYS A 10 -8.13 -19.16 28.89
CA CYS A 10 -8.65 -18.28 27.85
C CYS A 10 -7.58 -18.09 26.76
N LEU A 11 -7.75 -18.77 25.62
CA LEU A 11 -7.01 -18.52 24.39
C LEU A 11 -7.40 -17.13 23.86
N PHE A 12 -6.62 -16.10 24.22
CA PHE A 12 -6.58 -14.86 23.45
C PHE A 12 -5.90 -15.17 22.12
N ALA A 13 -6.69 -15.30 21.05
CA ALA A 13 -6.16 -15.33 19.70
C ALA A 13 -5.58 -13.94 19.39
N ALA A 14 -4.27 -13.78 19.61
CA ALA A 14 -3.54 -12.62 19.13
C ALA A 14 -3.61 -12.64 17.59
N SER A 15 -4.46 -11.79 17.02
CA SER A 15 -4.46 -11.52 15.59
C SER A 15 -3.17 -10.76 15.30
N VAL A 16 -2.27 -11.37 14.53
CA VAL A 16 -0.97 -10.77 14.19
C VAL A 16 -1.21 -9.85 13.01
N PHE A 17 -1.27 -8.54 13.28
CA PHE A 17 -1.44 -7.54 12.24
C PHE A 17 -0.14 -7.39 11.44
N GLY A 18 -0.25 -7.28 10.12
CA GLY A 18 0.87 -6.88 9.26
C GLY A 18 1.34 -5.48 9.54
N PHE A 19 2.40 -5.05 8.88
CA PHE A 19 2.76 -3.65 8.92
C PHE A 19 2.45 -3.04 7.56
N MET A 20 1.20 -2.57 7.41
CA MET A 20 0.85 -1.62 6.35
C MET A 20 1.29 -0.23 6.81
N PRO A 21 2.34 0.38 6.23
CA PRO A 21 2.82 1.70 6.64
C PRO A 21 1.96 2.82 6.03
N ALA A 22 0.65 2.60 5.92
CA ALA A 22 -0.29 3.60 5.44
C ALA A 22 -1.64 3.49 6.14
N THR A 23 -2.33 4.62 6.28
CA THR A 23 -3.68 4.70 6.84
C THR A 23 -4.60 5.57 5.98
N PRO A 24 -5.90 5.30 5.94
CA PRO A 24 -6.83 6.04 5.11
C PRO A 24 -7.23 7.35 5.81
N SER A 25 -7.44 8.42 5.05
CA SER A 25 -7.82 9.73 5.61
C SER A 25 -8.74 10.56 4.73
N ASN A 26 -9.61 11.31 5.40
CA ASN A 26 -10.51 12.30 4.82
C ASN A 26 -10.09 13.74 5.13
N GLU A 27 -8.95 13.91 5.79
CA GLU A 27 -8.43 15.23 6.09
C GLU A 27 -8.06 15.97 4.82
N THR A 28 -8.11 17.30 4.90
CA THR A 28 -7.64 18.12 3.79
C THR A 28 -6.16 17.89 3.56
N LEU A 29 -5.78 17.88 2.28
CA LEU A 29 -4.41 17.74 1.82
C LEU A 29 -3.41 18.65 2.57
N ASP A 30 -3.80 19.90 2.86
CA ASP A 30 -2.96 20.85 3.60
C ASP A 30 -2.76 20.43 5.07
N ALA A 31 -3.80 19.88 5.72
CA ALA A 31 -3.70 19.35 7.07
C ALA A 31 -2.79 18.12 7.14
N LEU A 32 -2.79 17.29 6.10
CA LEU A 32 -1.94 16.09 5.99
C LEU A 32 -0.46 16.44 5.82
N ALA A 33 -0.17 17.45 5.00
CA ALA A 33 1.20 17.95 4.83
C ALA A 33 1.75 18.53 6.14
N GLN A 34 0.93 19.27 6.89
CA GLN A 34 1.31 19.76 8.22
C GLN A 34 1.48 18.64 9.25
N ALA A 35 0.67 17.59 9.13
CA ALA A 35 0.77 16.39 9.95
C ALA A 35 1.82 15.40 9.44
N GLY A 36 2.72 15.77 8.52
CA GLY A 36 3.91 14.99 8.14
C GLY A 36 3.65 13.58 7.60
N GLY A 37 2.39 13.21 7.34
CA GLY A 37 2.02 11.88 6.81
C GLY A 37 2.06 11.80 5.29
N ILE A 38 2.35 12.93 4.65
CA ILE A 38 2.72 13.07 3.25
C ILE A 38 3.89 14.05 3.19
N THR A 39 4.91 13.77 2.39
CA THR A 39 6.15 14.57 2.35
C THR A 39 5.93 15.87 1.57
N SER A 40 5.22 15.78 0.45
CA SER A 40 4.75 16.89 -0.37
C SER A 40 3.63 16.41 -1.28
N ILE A 41 2.67 17.27 -1.62
CA ILE A 41 1.62 16.90 -2.57
C ILE A 41 2.10 17.24 -3.97
N ASP A 42 2.67 16.26 -4.63
CA ASP A 42 2.84 16.34 -6.07
C ASP A 42 1.46 16.24 -6.74
N ARG A 43 1.10 17.24 -7.56
CA ARG A 43 -0.11 17.24 -8.40
C ARG A 43 0.22 17.13 -9.90
N SER A 44 1.50 17.04 -10.24
CA SER A 44 1.99 16.97 -11.62
C SER A 44 2.14 15.53 -12.11
N SER A 45 2.26 14.57 -11.19
CA SER A 45 2.26 13.15 -11.51
C SER A 45 0.89 12.67 -12.01
N ASN A 46 0.92 11.72 -12.94
CA ASN A 46 -0.27 11.19 -13.59
C ASN A 46 -0.19 9.66 -13.67
N LEU A 47 -1.30 9.00 -13.33
CA LEU A 47 -1.50 7.58 -13.55
C LEU A 47 -2.32 7.40 -14.82
N THR A 48 -1.78 6.66 -15.79
CA THR A 48 -2.50 6.29 -17.01
C THR A 48 -2.77 4.78 -17.00
N LEU A 49 -4.05 4.40 -17.01
CA LEU A 49 -4.52 3.02 -17.06
C LEU A 49 -5.14 2.72 -18.41
N ARG A 50 -4.87 1.51 -18.93
CA ARG A 50 -5.39 1.02 -20.20
C ARG A 50 -5.91 -0.40 -20.04
N TRP A 51 -7.11 -0.66 -20.53
CA TRP A 51 -7.68 -2.01 -20.55
C TRP A 51 -8.47 -2.27 -21.83
N SER A 52 -8.64 -3.57 -22.13
CA SER A 52 -9.34 -4.05 -23.33
C SER A 52 -10.85 -3.76 -23.23
N PRO A 53 -11.56 -3.42 -24.32
CA PRO A 53 -11.09 -3.40 -25.73
C PRO A 53 -10.45 -2.09 -26.23
N ALA A 54 -10.67 -0.95 -25.57
CA ALA A 54 -10.05 0.32 -25.98
C ALA A 54 -10.15 1.41 -24.89
N ALA A 55 -10.29 1.02 -23.62
CA ALA A 55 -10.51 1.99 -22.56
C ALA A 55 -9.18 2.61 -22.09
N LEU A 56 -9.23 3.92 -21.84
CA LEU A 56 -8.14 4.72 -21.33
C LEU A 56 -8.68 5.54 -20.17
N PHE A 57 -7.98 5.51 -19.05
CA PHE A 57 -8.23 6.38 -17.91
C PHE A 57 -6.94 7.07 -17.52
N SER A 58 -7.05 8.33 -17.14
CA SER A 58 -5.92 9.11 -16.69
C SER A 58 -6.38 10.03 -15.57
N GLU A 59 -5.67 9.99 -14.45
CA GLU A 59 -5.93 10.86 -13.31
C GLU A 59 -4.62 11.30 -12.65
N ASN A 60 -4.67 12.48 -12.02
CA ASN A 60 -3.56 12.99 -11.24
C ASN A 60 -3.39 12.15 -9.96
N VAL A 61 -2.16 11.72 -9.75
CA VAL A 61 -1.73 11.02 -8.53
C VAL A 61 -0.62 11.81 -7.89
N SER A 62 -0.37 11.55 -6.63
CA SER A 62 0.74 12.12 -5.90
C SER A 62 1.88 11.13 -5.79
N TYR A 63 3.06 11.51 -6.27
CA TYR A 63 4.28 10.76 -6.06
C TYR A 63 4.83 11.07 -4.66
N GLN A 64 4.76 10.10 -3.76
CA GLN A 64 5.03 10.32 -2.34
C GLN A 64 6.40 9.82 -1.90
N VAL A 65 6.87 8.73 -2.49
CA VAL A 65 8.14 8.11 -2.15
C VAL A 65 8.87 7.76 -3.43
N ALA A 66 10.10 8.24 -3.53
CA ALA A 66 11.01 7.90 -4.61
C ALA A 66 11.91 6.74 -4.21
N ARG A 67 11.93 5.71 -5.05
CA ARG A 67 12.89 4.63 -4.96
C ARG A 67 14.29 5.13 -5.31
N SER A 68 15.30 4.51 -4.70
CA SER A 68 16.70 4.71 -5.09
C SER A 68 16.91 4.57 -6.62
N ASN A 69 17.48 5.60 -7.25
CA ASN A 69 17.69 5.70 -8.70
C ASN A 69 16.41 5.66 -9.55
N SER A 70 15.25 6.03 -9.00
CA SER A 70 14.03 6.16 -9.80
C SER A 70 14.11 7.33 -10.78
N SER A 71 13.51 7.14 -11.95
CA SER A 71 13.23 8.21 -12.91
C SER A 71 11.86 8.87 -12.67
N GLY A 72 11.11 8.41 -11.67
CA GLY A 72 9.73 8.80 -11.39
C GLY A 72 8.71 8.20 -12.37
N VAL A 73 9.14 7.32 -13.28
CA VAL A 73 8.29 6.70 -14.30
C VAL A 73 8.31 5.18 -14.15
N SER A 74 7.12 4.61 -13.92
CA SER A 74 6.90 3.16 -13.85
C SER A 74 5.83 2.73 -14.85
N ARG A 75 6.04 1.57 -15.51
CA ARG A 75 5.12 1.00 -16.50
C ARG A 75 5.05 -0.52 -16.33
N GLY A 76 3.85 -1.07 -16.22
CA GLY A 76 3.64 -2.50 -16.03
C GLY A 76 2.16 -2.85 -15.91
N ALA A 77 1.87 -4.12 -15.69
CA ALA A 77 0.53 -4.55 -15.30
C ALA A 77 0.17 -4.01 -13.92
N LEU A 78 -1.03 -3.46 -13.74
CA LEU A 78 -1.54 -3.11 -12.41
C LEU A 78 -2.12 -4.38 -11.77
N VAL A 79 -1.63 -4.75 -10.58
CA VAL A 79 -1.95 -6.03 -9.94
C VAL A 79 -2.32 -5.81 -8.48
N HIS A 80 -3.49 -6.28 -8.08
CA HIS A 80 -3.90 -6.34 -6.69
C HIS A 80 -2.85 -7.07 -5.83
N PHE A 81 -2.38 -6.42 -4.77
CA PHE A 81 -1.32 -6.94 -3.93
C PHE A 81 -1.65 -6.75 -2.45
N SER A 82 -1.49 -7.83 -1.68
CA SER A 82 -1.59 -7.84 -0.23
C SER A 82 -0.75 -8.97 0.36
N GLU A 83 -0.37 -8.85 1.62
CA GLU A 83 0.35 -9.93 2.33
C GLU A 83 -0.53 -11.19 2.56
N GLU A 84 -1.85 -11.08 2.41
CA GLU A 84 -2.77 -12.23 2.46
C GLU A 84 -2.64 -13.12 1.21
N THR A 85 -2.36 -12.51 0.06
CA THR A 85 -2.30 -13.21 -1.23
C THR A 85 -0.88 -13.59 -1.62
N VAL A 86 0.11 -12.86 -1.10
CA VAL A 86 1.53 -13.04 -1.42
C VAL A 86 2.35 -13.08 -0.14
N ASN A 87 3.28 -14.03 -0.03
CA ASN A 87 4.15 -14.18 1.14
C ASN A 87 5.61 -14.44 0.73
N SER A 88 6.47 -14.71 1.72
CA SER A 88 7.90 -14.94 1.50
C SER A 88 8.20 -16.11 0.55
N THR A 89 7.35 -17.14 0.51
CA THR A 89 7.52 -18.34 -0.34
C THR A 89 6.96 -18.18 -1.75
N THR A 90 6.15 -17.14 -2.01
CA THR A 90 5.69 -16.81 -3.36
C THR A 90 6.87 -16.45 -4.25
N PHE A 91 6.99 -17.07 -5.43
CA PHE A 91 8.07 -16.77 -6.36
C PHE A 91 7.93 -15.36 -6.96
N PRO A 92 9.04 -14.63 -7.14
CA PRO A 92 9.03 -13.34 -7.84
C PRO A 92 8.74 -13.52 -9.33
N THR A 93 8.25 -12.46 -9.98
CA THR A 93 8.09 -12.39 -11.43
C THR A 93 9.02 -11.35 -12.02
N VAL A 94 9.47 -11.59 -13.26
CA VAL A 94 10.30 -10.65 -14.04
C VAL A 94 9.45 -9.72 -14.92
N ASN A 95 8.17 -10.05 -15.11
CA ASN A 95 7.27 -9.21 -15.90
C ASN A 95 7.03 -7.91 -15.14
N PRO A 96 7.21 -6.73 -15.74
CA PRO A 96 7.05 -5.48 -15.02
C PRO A 96 5.60 -5.29 -14.57
N TRP A 97 5.42 -5.04 -13.28
CA TRP A 97 4.10 -4.83 -12.67
C TRP A 97 4.15 -3.73 -11.60
N ILE A 98 2.98 -3.18 -11.32
CA ILE A 98 2.71 -2.12 -10.36
C ILE A 98 1.74 -2.71 -9.34
N ALA A 99 2.11 -2.66 -8.07
CA ALA A 99 1.27 -3.18 -6.99
C ALA A 99 0.12 -2.22 -6.68
N LEU A 100 -1.12 -2.68 -6.74
CA LEU A 100 -2.30 -1.96 -6.31
C LEU A 100 -2.65 -2.43 -4.90
N MET A 101 -2.49 -1.56 -3.89
CA MET A 101 -2.61 -1.92 -2.48
C MET A 101 -3.63 -1.04 -1.77
N SER A 102 -4.54 -1.67 -1.02
CA SER A 102 -5.48 -0.95 -0.18
C SER A 102 -4.78 -0.47 1.09
N CYS A 103 -5.01 0.78 1.50
CA CYS A 103 -4.62 1.29 2.81
C CYS A 103 -5.74 1.23 3.85
N ASP A 104 -6.91 0.64 3.52
CA ASP A 104 -8.07 0.64 4.41
C ASP A 104 -7.97 -0.35 5.55
N THR A 105 -7.31 -1.48 5.33
CA THR A 105 -7.25 -2.56 6.29
C THR A 105 -5.87 -3.16 6.33
N ASN A 106 -5.44 -3.48 7.53
CA ASN A 106 -4.23 -4.25 7.75
C ASN A 106 -4.56 -5.75 7.63
N THR A 107 -3.65 -6.52 7.04
CA THR A 107 -3.80 -7.96 6.91
C THR A 107 -3.58 -8.65 8.25
N THR A 108 -4.25 -9.78 8.46
CA THR A 108 -4.22 -10.54 9.74
C THR A 108 -3.20 -11.69 9.76
N ASN A 109 -2.56 -11.97 8.62
CA ASN A 109 -1.61 -13.06 8.41
C ASN A 109 -0.39 -12.55 7.63
N SER A 110 0.37 -11.67 8.25
CA SER A 110 1.42 -10.90 7.59
C SER A 110 2.71 -10.95 8.40
N SER A 111 3.84 -10.66 7.74
CA SER A 111 5.13 -10.83 8.38
C SER A 111 5.44 -9.66 9.32
N MET A 112 6.06 -9.92 10.48
CA MET A 112 6.59 -8.84 11.34
C MET A 112 7.95 -8.33 10.85
N ASP A 113 8.59 -9.07 9.94
CA ASP A 113 9.97 -8.82 9.53
C ASP A 113 10.07 -8.04 8.22
N THR A 114 8.98 -7.93 7.45
CA THR A 114 8.98 -7.28 6.13
C THR A 114 7.65 -6.57 5.92
N ASP A 115 7.70 -5.27 5.65
CA ASP A 115 6.53 -4.49 5.27
C ASP A 115 6.02 -4.84 3.86
N VAL A 116 4.76 -4.53 3.58
CA VAL A 116 4.11 -4.87 2.31
C VAL A 116 4.81 -4.26 1.08
N PHE A 117 5.48 -3.11 1.21
CA PHE A 117 6.19 -2.48 0.09
C PHE A 117 7.50 -3.21 -0.21
N SER A 118 8.27 -3.52 0.83
CA SER A 118 9.47 -4.34 0.72
C SER A 118 9.14 -5.72 0.17
N LEU A 119 8.01 -6.32 0.60
CA LEU A 119 7.55 -7.58 0.05
C LEU A 119 7.22 -7.45 -1.43
N ALA A 120 6.43 -6.45 -1.85
CA ALA A 120 6.09 -6.24 -3.26
C ALA A 120 7.34 -6.04 -4.14
N GLN A 121 8.30 -5.23 -3.68
CA GLN A 121 9.58 -5.07 -4.37
C GLN A 121 10.30 -6.41 -4.51
N SER A 122 10.37 -7.22 -3.45
CA SER A 122 11.06 -8.52 -3.49
C SER A 122 10.42 -9.49 -4.49
N LYS A 123 9.14 -9.26 -4.83
CA LYS A 123 8.39 -10.04 -5.84
C LYS A 123 8.46 -9.44 -7.25
N GLY A 124 9.20 -8.35 -7.43
CA GLY A 124 9.47 -7.72 -8.72
C GLY A 124 8.57 -6.52 -9.05
N ALA A 125 7.83 -5.97 -8.09
CA ALA A 125 7.05 -4.75 -8.32
C ALA A 125 7.99 -3.57 -8.63
N LEU A 126 7.64 -2.76 -9.63
CA LEU A 126 8.39 -1.54 -9.96
C LEU A 126 7.95 -0.35 -9.12
N SER A 127 6.67 -0.31 -8.77
CA SER A 127 6.05 0.74 -7.96
C SER A 127 4.79 0.23 -7.29
N ALA A 128 4.23 1.01 -6.37
CA ALA A 128 2.94 0.79 -5.75
C ALA A 128 1.99 1.98 -5.97
N VAL A 129 0.71 1.67 -6.09
CA VAL A 129 -0.41 2.61 -6.03
C VAL A 129 -1.22 2.27 -4.78
N LEU A 130 -1.31 3.23 -3.85
CA LEU A 130 -2.10 3.09 -2.63
C LEU A 130 -3.48 3.67 -2.84
N TYR A 131 -4.53 2.92 -2.52
CA TYR A 131 -5.91 3.40 -2.66
C TYR A 131 -6.72 3.16 -1.39
N SER A 132 -7.81 3.91 -1.27
CA SER A 132 -8.82 3.75 -0.21
C SER A 132 -10.21 3.78 -0.83
N LEU A 133 -11.05 2.81 -0.48
CA LEU A 133 -12.46 2.74 -0.89
C LEU A 133 -13.37 3.50 0.09
N PHE A 134 -12.87 3.84 1.27
CA PHE A 134 -13.64 4.50 2.31
C PHE A 134 -13.26 5.97 2.50
N SER A 135 -12.02 6.33 2.19
CA SER A 135 -11.46 7.67 2.44
C SER A 135 -10.95 8.35 1.18
N THR A 136 -10.54 9.61 1.32
CA THR A 136 -10.13 10.46 0.19
C THR A 136 -8.72 10.13 -0.30
N ILE A 137 -7.81 9.82 0.62
CA ILE A 137 -6.39 9.59 0.34
C ILE A 137 -5.78 8.62 1.35
N CYS A 138 -4.69 7.96 0.97
CA CYS A 138 -3.83 7.23 1.90
C CYS A 138 -2.70 8.12 2.43
N ILE A 139 -2.44 8.04 3.73
CA ILE A 139 -1.33 8.71 4.41
C ILE A 139 -0.25 7.68 4.67
N LEU A 140 1.01 7.98 4.38
CA LEU A 140 2.13 7.12 4.76
C LEU A 140 2.54 7.37 6.22
N ASN A 141 2.92 6.30 6.92
CA ASN A 141 3.42 6.40 8.29
C ASN A 141 4.72 7.22 8.32
N ARG A 142 4.85 8.14 9.29
CA ARG A 142 6.03 9.00 9.43
C ARG A 142 7.33 8.22 9.68
N GLU A 143 7.26 7.14 10.45
CA GLU A 143 8.42 6.29 10.76
C GLU A 143 8.91 5.56 9.51
N PHE A 144 7.98 5.15 8.65
CA PHE A 144 8.32 4.62 7.33
C PHE A 144 9.07 5.69 6.53
N LEU A 145 8.48 6.89 6.37
CA LEU A 145 9.10 8.00 5.62
C LEU A 145 10.44 8.47 6.20
N ALA A 146 10.63 8.35 7.51
CA ALA A 146 11.86 8.75 8.21
C ALA A 146 12.93 7.65 8.22
N SER A 147 12.67 6.49 7.63
CA SER A 147 13.64 5.40 7.54
C SER A 147 14.91 5.86 6.82
N SER A 148 16.05 5.63 7.48
CA SER A 148 17.38 5.88 6.89
C SER A 148 17.80 4.80 5.89
N VAL A 149 17.15 3.64 5.94
CA VAL A 149 17.23 2.61 4.91
C VAL A 149 16.30 3.08 3.80
N GLY A 150 16.89 3.57 2.72
CA GLY A 150 16.17 4.18 1.61
C GLY A 150 15.04 3.30 1.08
N HIS A 151 14.06 3.94 0.47
CA HIS A 151 12.90 3.24 -0.05
C HIS A 151 13.23 2.51 -1.35
N ASP A 152 12.74 1.27 -1.42
CA ASP A 152 12.99 0.36 -2.53
C ASP A 152 11.83 0.29 -3.53
N LEU A 153 10.79 1.09 -3.34
CA LEU A 153 9.61 1.11 -4.20
C LEU A 153 9.11 2.54 -4.39
N ASP A 154 8.77 2.89 -5.63
CA ASP A 154 8.09 4.16 -5.90
C ASP A 154 6.64 4.05 -5.42
N ILE A 155 6.15 5.04 -4.67
CA ILE A 155 4.77 5.01 -4.14
C ILE A 155 3.98 6.18 -4.68
N PHE A 156 2.84 5.86 -5.28
CA PHE A 156 1.87 6.80 -5.82
C PHE A 156 0.54 6.69 -5.06
N ILE A 157 -0.13 7.83 -4.86
CA ILE A 157 -1.41 7.87 -4.16
C ILE A 157 -2.42 8.71 -4.97
N PRO A 158 -3.59 8.18 -5.34
CA PRO A 158 -4.65 8.97 -5.91
C PRO A 158 -5.10 10.09 -4.97
N LEU A 159 -5.45 11.24 -5.55
CA LEU A 159 -5.79 12.45 -4.80
C LEU A 159 -7.30 12.56 -4.50
N SER A 160 -8.09 11.56 -4.88
CA SER A 160 -9.54 11.55 -4.65
C SER A 160 -10.07 10.14 -4.38
N LYS A 161 -11.17 10.08 -3.62
CA LYS A 161 -11.93 8.82 -3.43
C LYS A 161 -12.50 8.29 -4.75
N ALA A 162 -12.96 9.20 -5.61
CA ALA A 162 -13.52 8.84 -6.92
C ALA A 162 -12.47 8.13 -7.80
N ALA A 163 -11.22 8.61 -7.78
CA ALA A 163 -10.08 7.95 -8.41
C ALA A 163 -9.91 6.52 -7.92
N SER A 164 -9.85 6.37 -6.61
CA SER A 164 -9.59 5.09 -5.94
C SER A 164 -10.67 4.06 -6.29
N LEU A 165 -11.94 4.48 -6.22
CA LEU A 165 -13.08 3.65 -6.61
C LEU A 165 -13.04 3.27 -8.08
N LEU A 166 -12.68 4.21 -8.98
CA LEU A 166 -12.63 3.89 -10.40
C LEU A 166 -11.48 2.93 -10.71
N ILE A 167 -10.29 3.17 -10.18
CA ILE A 167 -9.12 2.31 -10.35
C ILE A 167 -9.45 0.89 -9.87
N GLU A 168 -10.03 0.75 -8.68
CA GLU A 168 -10.42 -0.56 -8.16
C GLU A 168 -11.51 -1.23 -9.01
N SER A 169 -12.53 -0.48 -9.46
CA SER A 169 -13.63 -1.07 -10.25
C SER A 169 -13.22 -1.68 -11.60
N GLN A 170 -12.04 -1.33 -12.12
CA GLN A 170 -11.56 -1.76 -13.44
C GLN A 170 -10.49 -2.87 -13.37
N PHE A 171 -9.94 -3.17 -12.19
CA PHE A 171 -8.79 -4.07 -11.99
C PHE A 171 -9.04 -5.07 -10.86
#